data_AF-A0A961K1C2-F1
#
_entry.id   AF-A0A961K1C2-F1
#
_cell.length_a   1.000
_cell.length_b   1.000
_cell.length_c   1.000
_cell.angle_alpha   90.00
_cell.angle_beta   90.00
_cell.angle_gamma   90.00
#
_symmetry.space_group_name_H-M   'P 1'
#
loop_
_entity.id
_entity.type
_entity.pdbx_description
1 polymer ?
#
loop_
_entity_poly.entity_id
_entity_poly.type
_entity_poly.pdbx_seq_one_letter_code
_entity_poly.pdbx_strand_id
1 'polypeptide(L)'
;MQFLGASIIAGVIFFVLNYLSSMVFGGPNVTNVSALVEAVLKTAVFVTIFHYLHNFVAKLFHWYRTDDPDARHTFDRNPALDEARAARRGE
;
A
#
# COMPACT_ATOMS: atom_id res chain seq x y z
N MET A 1 0.22 13.81 -1.10
CA MET A 1 -0.54 13.15 -0.01
C MET A 1 0.02 11.75 0.13
N GLN A 2 0.37 11.29 1.33
CA GLN A 2 0.88 9.92 1.51
C GLN A 2 -0.24 8.93 1.20
N PHE A 3 0.00 7.96 0.31
CA PHE A 3 -1.01 6.98 -0.10
C PHE A 3 -1.21 5.92 1.00
N LEU A 4 -2.07 6.25 1.97
CA LEU A 4 -2.43 5.35 3.07
C LEU A 4 -3.21 4.12 2.57
N GLY A 5 -4.02 4.26 1.51
CA GLY A 5 -4.86 3.18 0.98
C GLY A 5 -4.08 1.93 0.58
N ALA A 6 -3.00 2.11 -0.20
CA ALA A 6 -2.14 0.99 -0.62
C ALA A 6 -1.47 0.29 0.58
N SER A 7 -1.08 1.07 1.59
CA SER A 7 -0.45 0.53 2.81
C SER A 7 -1.44 -0.25 3.67
N ILE A 8 -2.69 0.20 3.76
CA ILE A 8 -3.76 -0.51 4.47
C ILE A 8 -4.06 -1.84 3.80
N ILE A 9 -4.26 -1.84 2.48
CA ILE A 9 -4.55 -3.08 1.71
C ILE A 9 -3.40 -4.07 1.85
N ALA A 10 -2.16 -3.62 1.64
CA ALA A 10 -0.98 -4.46 1.79
C ALA A 10 -0.87 -5.04 3.22
N GLY A 11 -1.14 -4.22 4.24
CA GLY A 11 -1.14 -4.65 5.63
C GLY A 11 -2.16 -5.72 5.95
N VAL A 12 -3.40 -5.56 5.48
CA VAL A 12 -4.47 -6.55 5.68
C VAL A 12 -4.12 -7.87 5.02
N ILE A 13 -3.66 -7.84 3.77
CA ILE A 13 -3.28 -9.07 3.04
C ILE A 13 -2.11 -9.76 3.75
N PHE A 14 -1.07 -9.01 4.13
CA PHE A 14 0.09 -9.55 4.83
C PHE A 14 -0.32 -10.18 6.17
N PHE A 15 -1.16 -9.50 6.96
CA PHE A 15 -1.66 -10.02 8.23
C PHE A 15 -2.36 -11.36 8.05
N VAL A 16 -3.32 -11.43 7.12
CA VAL A 16 -4.10 -12.65 6.87
C VAL A 16 -3.19 -13.78 6.43
N LEU A 17 -2.30 -13.54 5.46
CA LEU A 17 -1.39 -14.57 4.96
C LEU A 17 -0.41 -15.04 6.03
N ASN A 18 0.16 -14.12 6.81
CA ASN A 18 1.11 -14.47 7.87
C ASN A 18 0.41 -15.22 9.02
N TYR A 19 -0.78 -14.80 9.44
CA TYR A 19 -1.53 -15.48 10.49
C TYR A 19 -1.96 -16.89 10.07
N LEU A 20 -2.54 -17.03 8.86
CA LEU A 20 -2.90 -18.34 8.32
C LEU A 20 -1.68 -19.24 8.13
N SER A 21 -0.55 -18.68 7.67
CA SER A 21 0.71 -19.42 7.55
C SER A 21 1.18 -19.96 8.91
N SER A 22 1.08 -19.15 9.98
CA SER A 22 1.44 -19.61 11.33
C SER A 22 0.50 -20.70 11.86
N MET A 23 -0.78 -20.68 11.49
CA MET A 23 -1.72 -21.74 11.90
C MET A 23 -1.52 -23.05 11.14
N VAL A 24 -1.17 -22.98 9.85
CA VAL A 24 -1.05 -24.17 8.98
C VAL A 24 0.35 -24.79 9.05
N PHE A 25 1.39 -23.97 9.12
CA PHE A 25 2.79 -24.40 9.04
C PHE A 25 3.60 -24.10 10.32
N GLY A 26 2.92 -23.67 11.39
CA GLY A 26 3.57 -23.37 12.67
C GLY A 26 4.17 -24.60 13.33
N GLY A 27 5.22 -24.37 14.13
CA GLY A 27 5.81 -25.43 14.96
C GLY A 27 4.85 -25.91 16.06
N PRO A 28 5.10 -27.09 16.65
CA PRO A 28 4.19 -27.73 17.61
C PRO A 28 3.93 -26.91 18.89
N ASN A 29 4.75 -25.89 19.17
CA ASN A 29 4.62 -25.01 20.34
C ASN A 29 3.88 -23.69 20.06
N VAL A 30 3.43 -23.45 18.81
CA VAL A 30 2.75 -22.21 18.43
C VAL A 30 1.27 -22.31 18.81
N THR A 31 0.86 -21.49 19.78
CA THR A 31 -0.56 -21.34 20.15
C THR A 31 -1.24 -20.29 19.27
N ASN A 32 -2.57 -20.36 19.11
CA ASN A 32 -3.35 -19.36 18.36
C ASN A 32 -3.10 -17.93 18.86
N VAL A 33 -2.99 -17.74 20.17
CA VAL A 33 -2.70 -16.44 20.78
C VAL A 33 -1.31 -15.95 20.42
N SER A 34 -0.29 -16.82 20.50
CA SER A 34 1.07 -16.45 20.09
C SER A 34 1.17 -16.14 18.60
N ALA A 35 0.49 -16.91 17.75
CA ALA A 35 0.44 -16.67 16.30
C ALA A 35 -0.23 -15.33 15.98
N LEU A 36 -1.30 -14.97 16.70
CA LEU A 36 -1.99 -13.70 16.52
C LEU A 36 -1.10 -12.52 16.90
N VAL A 37 -0.46 -12.57 18.08
CA VAL A 37 0.44 -11.51 18.56
C VAL A 37 1.62 -11.33 17.59
N GLU A 38 2.23 -12.44 17.16
CA GLU A 38 3.32 -12.42 16.19
C GLU A 38 2.86 -11.83 14.84
N ALA A 39 1.67 -12.18 14.36
CA ALA A 39 1.12 -11.64 13.14
C ALA A 39 0.85 -10.13 13.22
N VAL A 40 0.34 -9.63 14.34
CA VAL A 40 0.14 -8.19 14.56
C VAL A 40 1.48 -7.46 14.53
N LEU A 41 2.49 -7.94 15.26
CA LEU A 41 3.81 -7.30 15.32
C LEU A 41 4.49 -7.31 13.95
N LYS A 42 4.51 -8.45 13.26
CA LYS A 42 5.06 -8.55 11.91
C LYS A 42 4.34 -7.63 10.92
N THR A 43 3.01 -7.52 11.04
CA THR A 43 2.22 -6.62 10.18
C THR A 43 2.56 -5.17 10.44
N ALA A 44 2.67 -4.75 11.70
CA ALA A 44 3.03 -3.36 12.03
C ALA A 44 4.42 -2.99 11.45
N VAL A 45 5.40 -3.87 11.58
CA VAL A 45 6.75 -3.68 11.00
C VAL A 45 6.68 -3.65 9.48
N PHE A 46 6.00 -4.63 8.87
CA PHE A 46 5.85 -4.72 7.41
C PHE A 46 5.16 -3.48 6.83
N VAL A 47 4.00 -3.07 7.37
CA VAL A 47 3.24 -1.91 6.89
C VAL A 47 4.06 -0.64 7.00
N THR A 48 4.81 -0.47 8.09
CA THR A 48 5.67 0.71 8.28
C THR A 48 6.74 0.77 7.19
N ILE A 49 7.48 -0.33 6.99
CA ILE A 49 8.55 -0.40 5.98
C ILE A 49 7.96 -0.26 4.58
N PHE A 50 6.88 -0.98 4.28
CA PHE A 50 6.17 -0.92 3.01
C PHE A 50 5.71 0.50 2.72
N HIS A 51 5.12 1.21 3.70
CA HIS A 51 4.62 2.57 3.50
C HIS A 51 5.72 3.51 3.02
N TYR A 52 6.87 3.51 3.70
CA TYR A 52 7.98 4.38 3.31
C TYR A 52 8.60 3.97 1.98
N LEU A 53 8.83 2.66 1.77
CA LEU A 53 9.43 2.15 0.54
C LEU A 53 8.52 2.39 -0.66
N HIS A 54 7.23 2.09 -0.53
CA HIS A 54 6.25 2.27 -1.57
C HIS A 54 6.08 3.74 -1.94
N ASN A 55 6.00 4.65 -0.98
CA ASN A 55 5.97 6.09 -1.28
C ASN A 55 7.27 6.58 -1.93
N PHE A 56 8.43 6.05 -1.52
CA PHE A 56 9.71 6.37 -2.15
C PHE A 56 9.73 5.93 -3.63
N VAL A 57 9.36 4.68 -3.90
CA VAL A 57 9.27 4.14 -5.27
C VAL A 57 8.22 4.89 -6.08
N ALA A 58 7.06 5.16 -5.49
CA ALA A 58 6.00 5.92 -6.15
C ALA A 58 6.46 7.32 -6.57
N LYS A 59 7.23 8.00 -5.72
CA LYS A 59 7.82 9.30 -6.02
C LYS A 59 8.87 9.21 -7.13
N LEU A 60 9.73 8.19 -7.08
CA LEU A 60 10.78 7.96 -8.08
C LEU A 60 10.20 7.74 -9.49
N PHE A 61 9.05 7.07 -9.57
CA PHE A 61 8.40 6.71 -10.83
C PHE A 61 7.14 7.54 -11.15
N HIS A 62 6.88 8.60 -10.37
CA HIS A 62 5.71 9.47 -10.54
C HIS A 62 4.37 8.73 -10.61
N TRP A 63 4.21 7.67 -9.81
CA TRP A 63 3.00 6.84 -9.79
C TRP A 63 1.75 7.62 -9.39
N TYR A 64 1.91 8.72 -8.63
CA TYR A 64 0.80 9.45 -8.04
C TYR A 64 0.66 10.90 -8.49
N ARG A 65 -0.60 11.34 -8.60
CA ARG A 65 -1.01 12.72 -8.95
C ARG A 65 -0.45 13.81 -8.04
N THR A 66 -0.15 13.50 -6.79
CA THR A 66 0.31 14.52 -5.84
C THR A 66 1.79 14.88 -5.99
N ASP A 67 2.57 14.09 -6.74
CA ASP A 67 4.01 14.31 -6.91
C ASP A 67 4.30 15.20 -8.14
N ASP A 68 3.44 15.13 -9.16
CA ASP A 68 3.39 16.08 -10.27
C ASP A 68 1.92 16.26 -10.69
N PRO A 69 1.24 17.32 -10.21
CA PRO A 69 -0.17 17.55 -10.49
C PRO A 69 -0.45 17.88 -11.96
N ASP A 70 0.57 17.95 -12.81
CA ASP A 70 0.51 18.24 -14.23
C ASP A 70 0.97 17.07 -15.12
N ALA A 71 1.57 16.02 -14.56
CA ALA A 71 1.99 14.84 -15.31
C ALA A 71 0.80 14.00 -15.81
N ARG A 72 0.98 13.33 -16.96
CA ARG A 72 0.05 12.27 -17.41
C ARG A 72 0.30 11.03 -16.54
N HIS A 73 -0.65 10.68 -15.68
CA HIS A 73 -0.55 9.49 -14.84
C HIS A 73 -1.16 8.28 -15.57
N THR A 74 -0.41 7.18 -15.60
CA THR A 74 -0.80 5.94 -16.26
C THR A 74 -1.70 5.06 -15.38
N PHE A 75 -1.59 5.18 -14.05
CA PHE A 75 -2.24 4.27 -13.09
C PHE A 75 -3.50 4.82 -12.41
N ASP A 76 -3.72 6.14 -12.43
CA ASP A 76 -4.86 6.81 -11.78
C ASP A 76 -5.53 7.77 -12.78
N ARG A 77 -6.14 7.18 -13.83
CA ARG A 77 -6.95 7.91 -14.81
C ARG A 77 -8.26 8.31 -14.15
N ASN A 78 -8.45 9.62 -13.96
CA ASN A 78 -9.72 10.19 -13.52
C ASN A 78 -10.22 11.14 -14.62
N PRO A 79 -11.18 10.70 -15.46
CA PRO A 79 -11.63 11.44 -16.64
C PRO A 79 -12.03 12.88 -16.34
N ALA A 80 -12.73 13.12 -15.23
CA ALA A 80 -13.19 14.46 -14.86
C ALA A 80 -12.05 15.43 -14.52
N LEU A 81 -10.99 14.93 -13.87
CA LEU A 81 -9.80 15.73 -13.57
C LEU A 81 -8.90 15.92 -14.80
N ASP A 82 -8.96 14.98 -15.75
CA ASP A 82 -8.21 15.05 -17.01
C ASP A 82 -8.88 16.03 -17.99
N GLU A 83 -10.22 16.06 -18.06
CA GLU A 83 -11.00 17.06 -18.80
C GLU A 83 -10.82 18.47 -18.24
N ALA A 84 -10.88 18.63 -16.91
CA ALA A 84 -10.61 19.92 -16.26
C ALA A 84 -9.16 20.41 -16.47
N ARG A 85 -8.24 19.51 -16.83
CA ARG A 85 -6.85 19.85 -17.18
C ARG A 85 -6.73 20.23 -18.65
N ALA A 86 -7.35 19.50 -19.58
CA ALA A 86 -7.41 19.87 -20.99
C ALA A 86 -7.95 21.30 -21.17
N ALA A 87 -9.06 21.60 -20.49
CA ALA A 87 -9.68 22.92 -20.49
C ALA A 87 -8.76 24.05 -19.95
N ARG A 88 -7.86 23.75 -19.01
CA ARG A 88 -6.88 24.73 -18.48
C ARG A 88 -5.66 24.91 -19.37
N ARG A 89 -5.28 23.91 -20.17
CA ARG A 89 -4.15 23.97 -21.09
C ARG A 89 -4.51 24.56 -22.45
N GLY A 90 -5.78 24.84 -22.70
CA GLY A 90 -6.27 25.31 -23.99
C GLY A 90 -6.20 24.25 -25.08
N GLU A 91 -6.16 22.96 -24.69
CA GLU A 91 -6.31 21.80 -25.58
C GLU A 91 -7.79 21.45 -25.75
#